data_AF-A0ABD1UXC9-F1
#
_entry.id   AF-A0ABD1UXC9-F1
#
_cell.length_a   1.000
_cell.length_b   1.000
_cell.length_c   1.000
_cell.angle_alpha   90.00
_cell.angle_beta   90.00
_cell.angle_gamma   90.00
#
_symmetry.space_group_name_H-M   'P 1'
#
loop_
_entity.id
_entity.type
_entity.pdbx_description
1 polymer ?
#
loop_
_entity_poly.entity_id
_entity_poly.type
_entity_poly.pdbx_seq_one_letter_code
_entity_poly.pdbx_strand_id
1 'polypeptide(L)'
;MDIQIPAYAAPIPSKNMGIEDTRRSVTYHPSIWGDYFLAYTSNVTVILGHEEQERQRLKEEVKKLLAATPDYSLHKLDLIDAIQRLGVGYHFETEIENSLKYIYDTYHESNDLRTCALRFRLLRQQGYYVSSGK
;
A
#
# COMPACT_ATOMS: atom_id res chain seq x y z
N MET A 1 -25.47 45.84 -41.42
CA MET A 1 -26.91 46.15 -41.39
C MET A 1 -27.52 45.25 -40.34
N ASP A 2 -27.86 45.83 -39.20
CA ASP A 2 -28.39 45.13 -38.04
C ASP A 2 -29.75 44.51 -38.35
N ILE A 3 -29.86 43.19 -38.21
CA ILE A 3 -31.15 42.50 -38.29
C ILE A 3 -31.68 42.38 -36.87
N GLN A 4 -32.56 43.31 -36.52
CA GLN A 4 -33.31 43.28 -35.27
C GLN A 4 -34.58 42.44 -35.48
N ILE A 5 -34.62 41.26 -34.86
CA ILE A 5 -35.81 40.41 -34.81
C ILE A 5 -36.53 40.68 -33.47
N PRO A 6 -37.81 41.07 -33.45
CA PRO A 6 -38.53 41.22 -32.20
C PRO A 6 -38.86 39.83 -31.64
N ALA A 7 -38.38 39.55 -30.43
CA ALA A 7 -38.80 38.38 -29.67
C ALA A 7 -40.23 38.60 -29.16
N TYR A 8 -41.22 38.02 -29.82
CA TYR A 8 -42.56 37.85 -29.25
C TYR A 8 -42.69 36.40 -28.76
N ALA A 9 -42.25 36.15 -27.53
CA ALA A 9 -42.61 34.93 -26.83
C ALA A 9 -44.00 35.14 -26.21
N ALA A 10 -44.98 34.35 -26.64
CA ALA A 10 -46.29 34.31 -25.99
C ALA A 10 -46.10 33.94 -24.49
N PRO A 11 -46.91 34.50 -23.57
CA PRO A 11 -46.84 34.10 -22.17
C PRO A 11 -47.19 32.61 -22.07
N ILE A 12 -46.23 31.80 -21.63
CA ILE A 12 -46.50 30.41 -21.28
C ILE A 12 -47.54 30.45 -20.15
N PRO A 13 -48.64 29.69 -20.23
CA PRO A 13 -49.63 29.68 -19.16
C PRO A 13 -48.93 29.21 -17.89
N SER A 14 -48.80 30.11 -16.91
CA SER A 14 -48.35 29.80 -15.56
C SER A 14 -49.38 28.90 -14.91
N LYS A 15 -49.33 27.60 -15.23
CA LYS A 15 -49.80 26.60 -14.30
C LYS A 15 -48.72 26.53 -13.23
N ASN A 16 -48.96 27.24 -12.12
CA ASN A 16 -48.26 27.06 -10.86
C ASN A 16 -48.43 25.60 -10.42
N MET A 17 -47.68 24.70 -11.03
CA MET A 17 -47.34 23.44 -10.42
C MET A 17 -46.00 23.74 -9.78
N GLY A 18 -46.02 24.01 -8.48
CA GLY A 18 -44.79 24.05 -7.70
C GLY A 18 -44.11 22.70 -7.90
N ILE A 19 -43.18 22.65 -8.86
CA ILE A 19 -42.17 21.61 -8.88
C ILE A 19 -41.28 22.05 -7.73
N GLU A 20 -41.70 21.71 -6.52
CA GLU A 20 -40.78 21.58 -5.41
C GLU A 20 -39.68 20.68 -5.97
N ASP A 21 -38.50 21.26 -6.14
CA ASP A 21 -37.29 20.55 -6.51
C ASP A 21 -36.87 19.72 -5.28
N THR A 22 -37.71 18.73 -4.94
CA THR A 22 -37.52 17.82 -3.80
C THR A 22 -36.39 16.87 -4.15
N ARG A 23 -35.16 17.37 -4.02
CA ARG A 23 -33.98 16.51 -4.03
C ARG A 23 -34.15 15.52 -2.88
N ARG A 24 -34.06 14.22 -3.17
CA ARG A 24 -34.18 13.17 -2.15
C ARG A 24 -33.18 13.43 -1.03
N SER A 25 -33.68 13.56 0.20
CA SER A 25 -32.85 13.67 1.40
C SER A 25 -32.06 12.37 1.58
N VAL A 26 -30.81 12.50 1.98
CA VAL A 26 -29.94 11.34 2.22
C VAL A 26 -29.35 11.41 3.61
N THR A 27 -29.50 10.32 4.37
CA THR A 27 -29.08 10.19 5.78
C THR A 27 -27.75 9.46 5.87
N TYR A 28 -26.71 10.00 5.21
CA TYR A 28 -25.36 9.45 5.37
C TYR A 28 -24.76 9.90 6.70
N HIS A 29 -24.01 9.00 7.33
CA HIS A 29 -23.26 9.34 8.53
C HIS A 29 -22.15 10.36 8.16
N PRO A 30 -21.94 11.42 8.98
CA PRO A 30 -20.87 12.38 8.73
C PRO A 30 -19.48 11.72 8.78
N SER A 31 -18.47 12.39 8.22
CA SER A 31 -17.08 11.95 8.35
C SER A 31 -16.68 11.89 9.82
N ILE A 32 -16.09 10.76 10.24
CA ILE A 32 -15.53 10.61 11.59
C ILE A 32 -14.30 11.49 11.83
N TRP A 33 -13.69 12.02 10.76
CA TRP A 33 -12.45 12.78 10.81
C TRP A 33 -12.66 14.28 10.77
N GLY A 34 -13.79 14.76 10.25
CA GLY A 34 -14.02 16.19 10.01
C GLY A 34 -12.81 16.84 9.32
N ASP A 35 -12.31 17.92 9.91
CA ASP A 35 -11.16 18.68 9.42
C ASP A 35 -9.84 18.30 10.12
N TYR A 36 -9.82 17.23 10.93
CA TYR A 36 -8.69 16.87 11.80
C TYR A 36 -7.35 16.78 11.07
N PHE A 37 -7.34 16.25 9.84
CA PHE A 37 -6.14 16.12 9.02
C PHE A 37 -5.84 17.33 8.11
N LEU A 38 -6.69 18.36 8.09
CA LEU A 38 -6.48 19.53 7.21
C LEU A 38 -5.38 20.46 7.71
N ALA A 39 -5.16 20.52 9.03
CA ALA A 39 -4.15 21.36 9.64
C ALA A 39 -2.89 20.53 9.97
N TYR A 40 -2.05 20.26 8.97
CA TYR A 40 -0.74 19.64 9.18
C TYR A 40 0.36 20.70 9.26
N THR A 41 0.82 21.02 10.47
CA THR A 41 2.01 21.86 10.68
C THR A 41 3.22 20.96 10.86
N SER A 42 4.11 20.91 9.86
CA SER A 42 5.34 20.13 9.94
C SER A 42 6.36 20.80 10.88
N ASN A 43 6.16 20.68 12.19
CA ASN A 43 7.15 21.11 13.19
C ASN A 43 8.28 20.07 13.30
N VAL A 44 8.79 19.64 12.15
CA VAL A 44 9.50 18.37 11.94
C VAL A 44 11.02 18.58 11.88
N THR A 45 11.53 19.80 11.97
CA THR A 45 12.94 20.08 11.63
C THR A 45 14.00 19.59 12.62
N VAL A 46 13.69 19.43 13.92
CA VAL A 46 14.70 19.05 14.94
C VAL A 46 14.61 17.58 15.35
N ILE A 47 13.39 17.01 15.42
CA ILE A 47 13.18 15.58 15.73
C ILE A 47 13.68 14.69 14.57
N LEU A 48 13.64 15.19 13.33
CA LEU A 48 14.12 14.48 12.14
C LEU A 48 15.59 14.08 12.19
N GLY A 49 16.49 14.93 12.69
CA GLY A 49 17.93 14.70 12.47
C GLY A 49 18.44 13.44 13.16
N HIS A 50 18.09 13.27 14.44
CA HIS A 50 18.50 12.11 15.23
C HIS A 50 17.71 10.85 14.83
N GLU A 51 16.40 10.97 14.61
CA GLU A 51 15.58 9.84 14.16
C GLU A 51 16.00 9.32 12.79
N GLU A 52 16.35 10.21 11.86
CA GLU A 52 16.85 9.84 10.54
C GLU A 52 18.20 9.14 10.61
N GLN A 53 19.11 9.63 11.47
CA GLN A 53 20.40 8.98 11.68
C GLN A 53 20.23 7.57 12.27
N GLU A 54 19.33 7.41 13.26
CA GLU A 54 19.04 6.11 13.84
C GLU A 54 18.34 5.18 12.85
N ARG A 55 17.41 5.70 12.05
CA ARG A 55 16.75 4.94 10.96
C ARG A 55 17.77 4.44 9.96
N GLN A 56 18.74 5.28 9.56
CA GLN A 56 19.80 4.89 8.65
C GLN A 56 20.75 3.87 9.28
N ARG A 57 21.10 4.02 10.57
CA ARG A 57 21.91 3.03 11.31
C ARG A 57 21.22 1.66 11.33
N LEU A 58 19.96 1.62 11.74
CA LEU A 58 19.17 0.39 11.80
C LEU A 58 19.00 -0.25 10.42
N LYS A 59 18.79 0.56 9.37
CA LYS A 59 18.72 0.05 8.00
C LYS A 59 20.00 -0.69 7.60
N GLU A 60 21.16 -0.12 7.89
CA GLU A 60 22.45 -0.77 7.61
C GLU A 60 22.68 -2.02 8.47
N GLU A 61 22.22 -2.03 9.73
CA GLU A 61 22.29 -3.22 10.58
C GLU A 61 21.44 -4.37 10.03
N VAL A 62 20.20 -4.10 9.60
CA VAL A 62 19.33 -5.10 8.97
C VAL A 62 19.94 -5.60 7.66
N LYS A 63 20.53 -4.72 6.85
CA LYS A 63 21.21 -5.10 5.61
C LYS A 63 22.41 -6.03 5.87
N LYS A 64 23.20 -5.75 6.91
CA LYS A 64 24.30 -6.63 7.35
C LYS A 64 23.76 -7.97 7.85
N LEU A 65 22.66 -7.96 8.61
CA LEU A 65 22.03 -9.19 9.09
C LEU A 65 21.52 -10.06 7.94
N LEU A 66 20.90 -9.44 6.93
CA LEU A 66 20.50 -10.11 5.69
C LEU A 66 21.72 -10.71 4.98
N ALA A 67 22.82 -9.99 4.84
CA ALA A 67 24.02 -10.50 4.17
C ALA A 67 24.71 -11.63 4.97
N ALA A 68 24.75 -11.53 6.30
CA ALA A 68 25.43 -12.50 7.17
C ALA A 68 24.63 -13.79 7.36
N THR A 69 23.30 -13.73 7.27
CA THR A 69 22.45 -14.91 7.40
C THR A 69 22.57 -15.76 6.13
N PRO A 70 22.87 -17.07 6.20
CA PRO A 70 22.99 -17.89 4.99
C PRO A 70 21.64 -18.09 4.29
N ASP A 71 21.60 -17.99 2.95
CA ASP A 71 20.35 -18.05 2.19
C ASP A 71 19.60 -19.40 2.28
N TYR A 72 20.33 -20.50 2.48
CA TYR A 72 19.75 -21.83 2.68
C TYR A 72 19.13 -22.03 4.07
N SER A 73 19.34 -21.11 5.01
CA SER A 73 18.89 -21.27 6.40
C SER A 73 17.41 -20.93 6.59
N LEU A 74 16.73 -21.61 7.51
CA LEU A 74 15.37 -21.24 7.92
C LEU A 74 15.29 -19.82 8.48
N HIS A 75 16.36 -19.38 9.15
CA HIS A 75 16.48 -18.03 9.68
C HIS A 75 16.43 -16.96 8.59
N LYS A 76 16.89 -17.25 7.35
CA LYS A 76 16.72 -16.33 6.23
C LYS A 76 15.26 -16.10 5.89
N LEU A 77 14.48 -17.18 5.78
CA LEU A 77 13.05 -17.10 5.49
C LEU A 77 12.30 -16.34 6.59
N ASP A 78 12.62 -16.62 7.85
CA ASP A 78 12.03 -15.94 9.01
C ASP A 78 12.37 -14.43 9.03
N LEU A 79 13.62 -14.08 8.71
CA LEU A 79 14.07 -12.70 8.63
C LEU A 79 13.35 -11.93 7.50
N ILE A 80 13.24 -12.53 6.31
CA ILE A 80 12.51 -11.93 5.19
C ILE A 80 11.02 -11.74 5.55
N ASP A 81 10.41 -12.74 6.19
CA ASP A 81 9.00 -12.65 6.60
C ASP A 81 8.77 -11.55 7.63
N ALA A 82 9.66 -11.42 8.61
CA ALA A 82 9.58 -10.37 9.61
C ALA A 82 9.70 -8.97 8.96
N ILE A 83 10.67 -8.78 8.08
CA ILE A 83 10.88 -7.51 7.35
C ILE A 83 9.64 -7.12 6.53
N GLN A 84 9.04 -8.08 5.82
CA GLN A 84 7.84 -7.83 5.03
C GLN A 84 6.63 -7.50 5.91
N ARG A 85 6.42 -8.23 7.02
CA ARG A 85 5.31 -8.02 7.95
C ARG A 85 5.41 -6.71 8.75
N LEU A 86 6.63 -6.23 8.98
CA LEU A 86 6.88 -4.91 9.58
C LEU A 86 6.60 -3.75 8.61
N GLY A 87 6.34 -4.02 7.33
CA GLY A 87 6.05 -3.00 6.33
C GLY A 87 7.28 -2.23 5.86
N VAL A 88 8.49 -2.71 6.17
CA VAL A 88 9.77 -2.06 5.82
C VAL A 88 10.52 -2.77 4.69
N GLY A 89 9.90 -3.77 4.05
CA GLY A 89 10.51 -4.55 2.97
C GLY A 89 10.96 -3.73 1.76
N TYR A 90 10.32 -2.59 1.48
CA TYR A 90 10.68 -1.68 0.39
C TYR A 90 12.09 -1.09 0.52
N HIS A 91 12.71 -1.17 1.69
CA HIS A 91 14.10 -0.75 1.89
C HIS A 91 15.15 -1.79 1.49
N PHE A 92 14.73 -3.04 1.26
CA PHE A 92 15.59 -4.22 1.09
C PHE A 92 15.17 -5.09 -0.10
N GLU A 93 14.51 -4.51 -1.11
CA GLU A 93 13.94 -5.26 -2.24
C GLU A 93 15.01 -6.10 -2.96
N THR A 94 16.17 -5.51 -3.25
CA THR A 94 17.28 -6.21 -3.91
C THR A 94 17.81 -7.37 -3.06
N GLU A 95 18.02 -7.17 -1.77
CA GLU A 95 18.51 -8.21 -0.87
C GLU A 95 17.51 -9.37 -0.76
N ILE A 96 16.21 -9.05 -0.61
CA ILE A 96 15.14 -10.05 -0.53
C ILE A 96 15.01 -10.83 -1.83
N GLU A 97 15.02 -10.14 -2.98
CA GLU A 97 14.92 -10.77 -4.30
C GLU A 97 16.07 -11.74 -4.54
N ASN A 98 17.31 -11.33 -4.24
CA ASN A 98 18.49 -12.17 -4.40
C ASN A 98 18.42 -13.43 -3.50
N SER A 99 18.05 -13.27 -2.24
CA SER A 99 17.88 -14.40 -1.32
C SER A 99 16.77 -15.36 -1.78
N LEU A 100 15.61 -14.83 -2.18
CA LEU A 100 14.50 -15.67 -2.64
C LEU A 100 14.80 -16.35 -3.98
N LYS A 101 15.56 -15.70 -4.86
CA LYS A 101 16.09 -16.32 -6.08
C LYS A 101 16.96 -17.52 -5.74
N TYR A 102 17.91 -17.36 -4.82
CA TYR A 102 18.76 -18.47 -4.38
C TYR A 102 17.94 -19.62 -3.79
N ILE A 103 16.97 -19.32 -2.93
CA ILE A 103 16.08 -20.31 -2.29
C ILE A 103 15.24 -21.04 -3.34
N TYR A 104 14.80 -20.35 -4.39
CA TYR A 104 14.11 -20.95 -5.52
C TYR A 104 15.01 -21.87 -6.34
N ASP A 105 16.21 -21.41 -6.69
CA ASP A 105 17.16 -22.15 -7.53
C ASP A 105 17.73 -23.39 -6.80
N THR A 106 17.80 -23.35 -5.47
CA THR A 106 18.26 -24.45 -4.60
C THR A 106 17.11 -25.22 -3.96
N TYR A 107 15.92 -25.15 -4.57
CA TYR A 107 14.72 -25.76 -4.03
C TYR A 107 14.89 -27.26 -3.79
N HIS A 108 14.74 -27.64 -2.53
CA HIS A 108 14.61 -29.03 -2.10
C HIS A 108 13.37 -29.18 -1.24
N GLU A 109 12.64 -30.28 -1.44
CA GLU A 109 11.50 -30.65 -0.62
C GLU A 109 11.95 -30.77 0.85
N SER A 110 11.20 -30.15 1.74
CA SER A 110 11.39 -30.25 3.19
C SER A 110 10.22 -31.03 3.79
N ASN A 111 10.50 -31.87 4.77
CA ASN A 111 9.46 -32.58 5.52
C ASN A 111 8.81 -31.71 6.61
N ASP A 112 9.34 -30.50 6.86
CA ASP A 112 8.77 -29.56 7.84
C ASP A 112 7.68 -28.68 7.20
N LEU A 113 6.45 -28.84 7.69
CA LEU A 113 5.27 -28.12 7.21
C LEU A 113 5.44 -26.60 7.31
N ARG A 114 5.99 -26.11 8.43
CA ARG A 114 6.17 -24.66 8.67
C ARG A 114 7.10 -24.07 7.60
N THR A 115 8.25 -24.70 7.40
CA THR A 115 9.24 -24.30 6.40
C THR A 115 8.64 -24.33 4.99
N CYS A 116 7.97 -25.41 4.63
CA CYS A 116 7.36 -25.56 3.30
C CYS A 116 6.30 -24.49 3.05
N ALA A 117 5.39 -24.25 4.00
CA ALA A 117 4.35 -23.24 3.88
C ALA A 117 4.92 -21.82 3.79
N LEU A 118 5.92 -21.50 4.62
CA LEU A 118 6.58 -20.19 4.62
C LEU A 118 7.30 -19.94 3.30
N ARG A 119 8.13 -20.89 2.86
CA ARG A 119 8.86 -20.81 1.60
C ARG A 119 7.90 -20.68 0.41
N PHE A 120 6.88 -21.53 0.35
CA PHE A 120 5.86 -21.49 -0.71
C PHE A 120 5.22 -20.11 -0.82
N ARG A 121 4.77 -19.56 0.32
CA ARG A 121 4.15 -18.24 0.37
C ARG A 121 5.11 -17.14 -0.11
N LEU A 122 6.31 -17.07 0.46
CA LEU A 122 7.27 -16.00 0.13
C LEU A 122 7.66 -16.02 -1.35
N LEU A 123 7.90 -17.20 -1.92
CA LEU A 123 8.22 -17.37 -3.33
C LEU A 123 7.05 -16.94 -4.24
N ARG A 124 5.83 -17.41 -3.96
CA ARG A 124 4.62 -17.04 -4.73
C ARG A 124 4.33 -15.54 -4.65
N GLN A 125 4.53 -14.92 -3.49
CA GLN A 125 4.36 -13.48 -3.31
C GLN A 125 5.33 -12.65 -4.17
N GLN A 126 6.51 -13.19 -4.49
CA GLN A 126 7.50 -12.57 -5.38
C GLN A 126 7.39 -13.03 -6.84
N GLY A 127 6.29 -13.70 -7.21
CA GLY A 127 6.02 -14.10 -8.59
C GLY A 127 6.71 -15.39 -9.05
N TYR A 128 7.43 -16.10 -8.16
CA TYR A 128 7.99 -17.40 -8.51
C TYR A 128 6.89 -18.46 -8.65
N TYR A 129 6.98 -19.27 -9.70
CA TYR A 129 6.08 -20.40 -9.89
C TYR A 129 6.50 -21.57 -8.97
N VAL A 130 5.70 -21.87 -7.96
CA VAL A 130 5.91 -23.02 -7.07
C VAL A 130 4.68 -23.92 -7.11
N SER A 131 4.85 -25.19 -7.47
CA SER A 131 3.75 -26.17 -7.50
C SER A 131 3.16 -26.39 -6.10
N SER A 132 1.84 -26.60 -6.00
CA SER A 132 1.15 -26.92 -4.74
C SER A 132 1.13 -28.42 -4.40
N GLY A 133 1.84 -29.25 -5.17
CA GLY A 133 1.73 -30.71 -5.13
C GLY A 133 0.64 -31.24 -6.06
N LYS A 134 0.71 -32.54 -6.38
CA LYS A 134 -0.37 -33.29 -7.05
C LYS A 134 -1.14 -34.09 -6.01
#